data_AF-A0A7L3H2J4-F1
#
_entry.id   AF-A0A7L3H2J4-F1
#
_cell.length_a   1.000
_cell.length_b   1.000
_cell.length_c   1.000
_cell.angle_alpha   90.00
_cell.angle_beta   90.00
_cell.angle_gamma   90.00
#
_symmetry.space_group_name_H-M   'P 1'
#
loop_
_entity.id
_entity.type
_entity.pdbx_description
1 polymer ?
#
loop_
_entity_poly.entity_id
_entity_poly.type
_entity_poly.pdbx_seq_one_letter_code
_entity_poly.pdbx_strand_id
1 'polypeptide(L)'
;MAFERINQKDWYKVLGAKPSDSPAELKRKYQKLALLYHPDKQEADVPAGEVEERVQRFIEVDQAWKILGNEETKKEYDLQQREDNLTKEWPLHAQIYLEDMSWNEDEQLYTLSCRCGGNYSVFKSETKDVSLVCCDTCSLVIEILQ
;
A
#
# COMPACT_ATOMS: atom_id res chain seq x y z
N MET A 1 -22.49 -2.13 3.32
CA MET A 1 -21.68 -2.54 4.47
C MET A 1 -20.26 -2.11 4.17
N ALA A 2 -19.68 -1.24 5.01
CA ALA A 2 -18.33 -0.72 4.78
C ALA A 2 -17.33 -1.80 5.21
N PHE A 3 -16.65 -2.45 4.25
CA PHE A 3 -15.47 -3.25 4.53
C PHE A 3 -14.35 -2.28 4.90
N GLU A 4 -14.00 -2.25 6.19
CA GLU A 4 -12.80 -1.56 6.67
C GLU A 4 -11.62 -1.97 5.78
N ARG A 5 -10.93 -0.97 5.21
CA ARG A 5 -9.81 -1.15 4.28
C ARG A 5 -8.89 -2.23 4.84
N ILE A 6 -8.86 -3.38 4.19
CA ILE A 6 -8.07 -4.50 4.65
C ILE A 6 -6.61 -4.06 4.55
N ASN A 7 -6.00 -3.86 5.72
CA ASN A 7 -4.72 -3.19 5.93
C ASN A 7 -3.62 -3.70 4.97
N GLN A 8 -2.66 -2.82 4.64
CA GLN A 8 -1.52 -2.97 3.72
C GLN A 8 -0.56 -4.15 4.02
N LYS A 9 -0.89 -5.02 4.98
CA LYS A 9 -0.13 -6.23 5.28
C LYS A 9 -0.50 -7.34 4.30
N ASP A 10 0.52 -7.96 3.72
CA ASP A 10 0.38 -9.18 2.93
C ASP A 10 -0.09 -10.33 3.83
N TRP A 11 -1.41 -10.58 3.90
CA TRP A 11 -1.97 -11.69 4.69
C TRP A 11 -1.46 -13.06 4.21
N TYR A 12 -1.13 -13.17 2.92
CA TYR A 12 -0.43 -14.32 2.37
C TYR A 12 0.92 -14.55 3.06
N LYS A 13 1.73 -13.51 3.27
CA LYS A 13 3.02 -13.64 3.98
C LYS A 13 2.83 -14.01 5.45
N VAL A 14 1.81 -13.48 6.13
CA VAL A 14 1.49 -13.80 7.53
C VAL A 14 1.16 -15.30 7.69
N LEU A 15 0.39 -15.87 6.77
CA LEU A 15 0.08 -17.31 6.74
C LEU A 15 1.22 -18.17 6.17
N GLY A 16 2.30 -17.57 5.66
CA GLY A 16 3.33 -18.29 4.90
C GLY A 16 2.79 -18.94 3.62
N ALA A 17 1.77 -18.34 3.04
CA ALA A 17 1.06 -18.79 1.86
C ALA A 17 1.36 -17.95 0.62
N LYS A 18 1.05 -18.51 -0.54
CA LYS A 18 1.09 -17.85 -1.84
C LYS A 18 -0.33 -17.58 -2.33
N PRO A 19 -0.55 -16.54 -3.14
CA PRO A 19 -1.86 -16.28 -3.75
C PRO A 19 -2.39 -17.46 -4.60
N SER A 20 -1.47 -18.27 -5.16
CA SER A 20 -1.79 -19.50 -5.88
C SER A 20 -2.10 -20.72 -5.00
N ASP A 21 -1.92 -20.65 -3.67
CA ASP A 21 -2.21 -21.79 -2.79
C ASP A 21 -3.72 -22.06 -2.75
N SER A 22 -4.07 -23.35 -2.71
CA SER A 22 -5.46 -23.79 -2.59
C SER A 22 -6.04 -23.50 -1.20
N PRO A 23 -7.37 -23.32 -1.04
CA PRO A 23 -7.99 -23.09 0.27
C PRO A 23 -7.69 -24.21 1.28
N ALA A 24 -7.54 -25.45 0.81
CA ALA A 24 -7.12 -26.57 1.63
C ALA A 24 -5.70 -26.43 2.20
N GLU A 25 -4.78 -25.85 1.43
CA GLU A 25 -3.40 -25.60 1.88
C GLU A 25 -3.34 -24.42 2.84
N LEU A 26 -4.09 -23.35 2.57
CA LEU A 26 -4.26 -22.22 3.49
C LEU A 26 -4.76 -22.71 4.85
N LYS A 27 -5.75 -23.62 4.86
CA LYS A 27 -6.29 -24.20 6.10
C LYS A 27 -5.24 -24.99 6.88
N ARG A 28 -4.44 -25.79 6.18
CA ARG A 28 -3.36 -26.57 6.80
C ARG A 28 -2.28 -25.66 7.40
N LYS A 29 -1.89 -24.60 6.70
CA LYS A 29 -0.91 -23.61 7.18
C LYS A 29 -1.45 -22.86 8.40
N TYR A 30 -2.69 -22.41 8.35
CA TYR A 30 -3.37 -21.79 9.49
C TYR A 30 -3.37 -22.70 10.72
N GLN A 31 -3.79 -23.96 10.58
CA GLN A 31 -3.81 -24.91 11.69
C GLN A 31 -2.42 -25.11 12.31
N LYS A 32 -1.37 -25.21 11.47
CA LYS A 32 0.01 -25.34 11.94
C LYS A 32 0.49 -24.11 12.73
N LEU A 33 0.16 -22.91 12.26
CA LEU A 33 0.54 -21.65 12.90
C LEU A 33 -0.26 -21.41 14.19
N ALA A 34 -1.56 -21.68 14.17
CA ALA A 34 -2.43 -21.58 15.35
C ALA A 34 -1.95 -22.49 16.48
N LEU A 35 -1.53 -23.72 16.17
CA LEU A 35 -0.95 -24.65 17.16
C LEU A 35 0.42 -24.21 17.68
N LEU A 36 1.18 -23.44 16.90
CA LEU A 36 2.52 -22.98 17.26
C LEU A 36 2.48 -21.73 18.15
N TYR A 37 1.50 -20.86 17.92
CA TYR A 37 1.28 -19.63 18.67
C TYR A 37 0.21 -19.74 19.77
N HIS A 38 -0.33 -20.94 20.02
CA HIS A 38 -1.37 -21.13 21.03
C HIS A 38 -0.83 -20.82 22.45
N PRO A 39 -1.55 -20.03 23.27
CA PRO A 39 -1.09 -19.64 24.61
C PRO A 39 -0.94 -20.84 25.57
N ASP A 40 -1.67 -21.93 25.33
CA ASP A 40 -1.60 -23.16 26.14
C ASP A 40 -0.25 -23.91 26.04
N LYS A 41 0.49 -23.72 24.94
CA LYS A 41 1.82 -24.31 24.75
C LYS A 41 2.96 -23.46 25.31
N GLN A 42 2.64 -22.40 26.03
CA GLN A 42 3.64 -21.51 26.60
C GLN A 42 4.22 -22.16 27.87
N GLU A 43 5.50 -22.52 27.77
CA GLU A 43 6.26 -23.01 28.90
C GLU A 43 6.29 -21.91 29.97
N ALA A 44 6.14 -22.23 31.25
CA ALA A 44 5.98 -21.21 32.30
C ALA A 44 7.20 -20.26 32.50
N ASP A 45 8.27 -20.44 31.71
CA ASP A 45 9.53 -19.70 31.77
C ASP A 45 9.72 -18.69 30.63
N VAL A 46 8.79 -18.57 29.68
CA VAL A 46 8.93 -17.55 28.61
C VAL A 46 8.75 -16.14 29.17
N PRO A 47 9.63 -15.18 28.83
CA PRO A 47 9.48 -13.78 29.23
C PRO A 47 8.17 -13.19 28.70
N ALA A 48 7.56 -12.27 29.46
CA ALA A 48 6.28 -11.65 29.13
C ALA A 48 6.23 -11.05 27.70
N GLY A 49 7.35 -10.47 27.23
CA GLY A 49 7.44 -9.94 25.87
C GLY A 49 7.29 -11.00 24.76
N GLU A 50 7.74 -12.23 24.97
CA GLU A 50 7.54 -13.33 24.01
C GLU A 50 6.10 -13.84 24.02
N VAL A 51 5.43 -13.77 25.17
CA VAL A 51 4.01 -14.11 25.29
C VAL A 51 3.18 -13.12 24.48
N GLU A 52 3.44 -11.82 24.64
CA GLU A 52 2.79 -10.76 23.87
C GLU A 52 3.04 -10.89 22.37
N GLU A 53 4.28 -11.18 21.95
CA GLU A 53 4.60 -11.37 20.52
C GLU A 53 3.86 -12.58 19.93
N ARG A 54 3.78 -13.71 20.65
CA ARG A 54 3.05 -14.90 20.19
C ARG A 54 1.54 -14.64 20.08
N VAL A 55 0.96 -13.94 21.05
CA VAL A 55 -0.45 -13.53 21.00
C VAL A 55 -0.69 -12.60 19.82
N GLN A 56 0.20 -11.62 19.60
CA GLN A 56 0.12 -10.72 18.46
C GLN A 56 0.19 -11.47 17.12
N ARG A 57 1.13 -12.41 16.97
CA ARG A 57 1.22 -13.26 15.78
C ARG A 57 0.00 -14.15 15.59
N PHE A 58 -0.57 -14.69 16.68
CA PHE A 58 -1.81 -15.45 16.62
C PHE A 58 -2.97 -14.61 16.09
N ILE A 59 -3.12 -13.38 16.59
CA ILE A 59 -4.14 -12.42 16.13
C ILE A 59 -3.95 -12.13 14.63
N GLU A 60 -2.71 -11.90 14.19
CA GLU A 60 -2.41 -11.65 12.78
C GLU A 60 -2.75 -12.85 11.90
N VAL A 61 -2.41 -14.07 12.34
CA VAL A 61 -2.74 -15.32 11.63
C VAL A 61 -4.25 -15.55 11.57
N ASP A 62 -4.99 -15.25 12.64
CA ASP A 62 -6.45 -15.36 12.67
C ASP A 62 -7.12 -14.35 11.73
N GLN A 63 -6.65 -13.10 11.73
CA GLN A 63 -7.10 -12.07 10.78
C GLN A 63 -6.83 -12.49 9.33
N ALA A 64 -5.62 -12.99 9.05
CA ALA A 64 -5.26 -13.50 7.74
C ALA A 64 -6.20 -14.62 7.29
N TRP A 65 -6.55 -15.55 8.18
CA TRP A 65 -7.46 -16.65 7.89
C TRP A 65 -8.91 -16.18 7.69
N LYS A 66 -9.39 -15.19 8.42
CA LYS A 66 -10.73 -14.60 8.20
C LYS A 66 -10.87 -14.01 6.80
N ILE A 67 -9.79 -13.45 6.25
CA ILE A 67 -9.77 -12.82 4.94
C ILE A 67 -9.53 -13.86 3.83
N LEU A 68 -8.55 -14.74 3.99
CA LEU A 68 -8.15 -15.70 2.96
C LEU A 68 -8.91 -17.04 2.99
N GLY A 69 -9.59 -17.33 4.11
CA GLY A 69 -10.27 -18.60 4.33
C GLY A 69 -11.65 -18.71 3.68
N ASN A 70 -12.31 -17.58 3.38
CA ASN A 70 -13.54 -17.54 2.61
C ASN A 70 -13.22 -17.06 1.18
N GLU A 71 -13.81 -17.73 0.18
CA GLU A 71 -13.59 -17.42 -1.23
C GLU A 71 -14.08 -16.01 -1.59
N GLU A 72 -15.19 -15.56 -0.99
CA GLU A 72 -15.75 -14.22 -1.23
C GLU A 72 -14.81 -13.13 -0.72
N THR A 73 -14.35 -13.24 0.54
CA THR A 73 -13.43 -12.28 1.14
C THR A 73 -12.04 -12.34 0.51
N LYS A 74 -11.58 -13.52 0.08
CA LYS A 74 -10.32 -13.68 -0.67
C LYS A 74 -10.40 -12.94 -1.99
N LYS A 75 -11.50 -13.07 -2.72
CA LYS A 75 -11.71 -12.41 -4.00
C LYS A 75 -11.78 -10.90 -3.85
N GLU A 76 -12.47 -10.41 -2.82
CA GLU A 76 -12.51 -8.98 -2.51
C GLU A 76 -11.12 -8.44 -2.12
N TYR A 77 -10.37 -9.18 -1.32
CA TYR A 77 -8.99 -8.83 -0.98
C TYR A 77 -8.07 -8.78 -2.20
N ASP A 78 -8.19 -9.74 -3.12
CA ASP A 78 -7.39 -9.77 -4.36
C ASP A 78 -7.76 -8.60 -5.30
N LEU A 79 -9.06 -8.27 -5.40
CA LEU A 79 -9.53 -7.10 -6.13
C LEU A 79 -8.96 -5.81 -5.53
N GLN A 80 -9.03 -5.67 -4.20
CA GLN A 80 -8.55 -4.50 -3.50
C GLN A 80 -7.02 -4.35 -3.57
N GLN A 81 -6.28 -5.46 -3.51
CA GLN A 81 -4.83 -5.49 -3.76
C GLN A 81 -4.49 -5.03 -5.17
N ARG A 82 -5.26 -5.47 -6.17
CA ARG A 82 -5.08 -5.05 -7.55
C ARG A 82 -5.39 -3.56 -7.73
N GLU A 83 -6.46 -3.06 -7.12
CA GLU A 83 -6.78 -1.64 -7.12
C GLU A 83 -5.71 -0.80 -6.42
N ASP A 84 -5.22 -1.24 -5.25
CA ASP A 84 -4.14 -0.57 -4.51
C ASP A 84 -2.86 -0.51 -5.36
N ASN A 85 -2.51 -1.60 -6.03
CA ASN A 85 -1.36 -1.66 -6.94
C ASN A 85 -1.53 -0.69 -8.12
N LEU A 86 -2.71 -0.68 -8.75
CA LEU A 86 -3.04 0.29 -9.80
C LEU A 86 -2.98 1.75 -9.31
N THR A 87 -3.37 2.02 -8.06
CA THR A 87 -3.23 3.36 -7.46
C THR A 87 -1.82 3.70 -6.99
N LYS A 88 -0.93 2.73 -6.81
CA LYS A 88 0.51 2.99 -6.59
C LYS A 88 1.20 3.31 -7.91
N GLU A 89 0.70 2.73 -8.99
CA GLU A 89 1.09 3.00 -10.36
C GLU A 89 0.24 4.13 -10.94
N TRP A 90 0.19 5.30 -10.28
CA TRP A 90 -0.26 6.49 -11.00
C TRP A 90 0.60 6.62 -12.26
N PRO A 91 0.02 6.89 -13.44
CA PRO A 91 0.77 7.12 -14.66
C PRO A 91 1.52 8.45 -14.52
N LEU A 92 2.62 8.38 -13.80
CA LEU A 92 3.50 9.48 -13.49
C LEU A 92 4.25 9.76 -14.79
N HIS A 93 3.80 10.78 -15.50
CA HIS A 93 4.20 11.00 -16.90
C HIS A 93 5.69 11.32 -17.03
N ALA A 94 6.23 12.01 -16.02
CA ALA A 94 7.65 12.26 -15.86
C ALA A 94 7.91 12.71 -14.42
N GLN A 95 9.11 12.40 -13.94
CA GLN A 95 9.70 13.05 -12.78
C GLN A 95 10.61 14.16 -13.31
N ILE A 96 10.39 15.38 -12.86
CA ILE A 96 11.20 16.53 -13.25
C ILE A 96 11.72 17.24 -12.00
N TYR A 97 12.94 17.75 -12.07
CA TYR A 97 13.51 18.57 -11.01
C TYR A 97 12.97 19.99 -11.14
N LEU A 98 12.77 20.66 -9.99
CA LEU A 98 12.32 22.05 -9.98
C LEU A 98 13.25 22.98 -10.78
N GLU A 99 14.55 22.65 -10.83
CA GLU A 99 15.58 23.36 -11.59
C GLU A 99 15.40 23.30 -13.11
N ASP A 100 14.71 22.27 -13.62
CA ASP A 100 14.44 22.09 -15.05
C ASP A 100 13.24 22.94 -15.52
N MET A 101 12.47 23.51 -14.58
CA MET A 101 11.33 24.36 -14.89
C MET A 101 11.75 25.81 -15.16
N SER A 102 11.02 26.46 -16.06
CA SER A 102 11.22 27.88 -16.34
C SER A 102 10.69 28.72 -15.18
N TRP A 103 11.57 29.47 -14.52
CA TRP A 103 11.24 30.32 -13.39
C TRP A 103 10.82 31.72 -13.82
N ASN A 104 9.68 32.20 -13.32
CA ASN A 104 9.23 33.59 -13.44
C ASN A 104 9.41 34.33 -12.12
N GLU A 105 10.31 35.32 -12.09
CA GLU A 105 10.63 36.12 -10.90
C GLU A 105 9.49 37.05 -10.46
N ASP A 106 8.69 37.55 -11.41
CA ASP A 106 7.61 38.53 -11.15
C ASP A 106 6.38 37.85 -10.51
N GLU A 107 6.03 36.66 -10.99
CA GLU A 107 4.85 35.91 -10.54
C GLU A 107 5.19 34.81 -9.51
N GLN A 108 6.48 34.66 -9.17
CA GLN A 108 7.02 33.60 -8.32
C GLN A 108 6.55 32.18 -8.71
N LEU A 109 6.52 31.91 -10.01
CA LEU A 109 5.89 30.74 -10.62
C LEU A 109 6.90 29.93 -11.44
N TYR A 110 6.94 28.62 -11.22
CA TYR A 110 7.64 27.66 -12.07
C TYR A 110 6.69 27.15 -13.15
N THR A 111 7.11 27.23 -14.41
CA THR A 111 6.33 26.79 -15.56
C THR A 111 7.09 25.75 -16.37
N LEU A 112 6.42 24.67 -16.79
CA LEU A 112 6.96 23.67 -17.71
C LEU A 112 6.00 23.46 -18.89
N SER A 113 6.50 23.44 -20.11
CA SER A 113 5.69 23.16 -21.30
C SER A 113 5.40 21.66 -21.43
N CYS A 114 4.13 21.30 -21.61
CA CYS A 114 3.71 19.93 -21.87
C CYS A 114 3.74 19.59 -23.37
N ARG A 115 3.92 18.31 -23.72
CA ARG A 115 3.90 17.82 -25.12
C ARG A 115 2.56 18.04 -25.83
N CYS A 116 1.47 18.24 -25.08
CA CYS A 116 0.15 18.56 -25.64
C CYS A 116 0.00 20.04 -26.05
N GLY A 117 0.96 20.91 -25.70
CA GLY A 117 0.89 22.36 -25.90
C GLY A 117 0.36 23.14 -24.70
N GLY A 118 -0.12 22.47 -23.65
CA GLY A 118 -0.42 23.08 -22.34
C GLY A 118 0.84 23.34 -21.52
N ASN A 119 0.66 23.85 -20.30
CA ASN A 119 1.73 24.07 -19.34
C ASN A 119 1.42 23.37 -18.01
N TYR A 120 2.47 23.21 -17.20
CA TYR A 120 2.40 22.87 -15.79
C TYR A 120 2.89 24.09 -15.03
N SER A 121 2.09 24.59 -14.10
CA SER A 121 2.34 25.85 -13.39
C SER A 121 2.32 25.61 -11.89
N VAL A 122 3.36 26.05 -11.18
CA VAL A 122 3.52 25.81 -9.72
C VAL A 122 4.07 27.03 -9.04
N PHE A 123 3.38 27.51 -8.00
CA PHE A 123 3.85 28.63 -7.20
C PHE A 123 4.97 28.20 -6.27
N LYS A 124 6.00 29.04 -6.11
CA LYS A 124 7.11 28.81 -5.17
C LYS A 124 6.66 28.63 -3.72
N SER A 125 5.49 29.16 -3.34
CA SER A 125 4.90 28.95 -2.03
C SER A 125 4.38 27.52 -1.81
N GLU A 126 4.05 26.81 -2.89
CA GLU A 126 3.39 25.49 -2.86
C GLU A 126 4.35 24.33 -3.18
N THR A 127 5.55 24.59 -3.68
CA THR A 127 6.57 23.56 -4.01
C THR A 127 7.04 22.72 -2.81
N LYS A 128 6.62 23.07 -1.59
CA LYS A 128 6.91 22.31 -0.36
C LYS A 128 5.76 21.41 0.09
N ASP A 129 4.55 21.68 -0.37
CA ASP A 129 3.33 20.99 0.06
C ASP A 129 2.77 20.10 -1.05
N VAL A 130 3.00 20.49 -2.32
CA VAL A 130 2.47 19.80 -3.51
C VAL A 130 3.61 19.35 -4.40
N SER A 131 3.82 18.03 -4.51
CA SER A 131 4.80 17.41 -5.42
C SER A 131 4.19 16.92 -6.74
N LEU A 132 2.86 16.88 -6.86
CA LEU A 132 2.15 16.36 -8.03
C LEU A 132 1.40 17.48 -8.75
N VAL A 133 1.68 17.67 -10.03
CA VAL A 133 1.16 18.79 -10.82
C VAL A 133 0.54 18.26 -12.10
N CYS A 134 -0.72 18.62 -12.34
CA CYS A 134 -1.44 18.29 -13.56
C CYS A 134 -1.24 19.39 -14.62
N CYS A 135 -1.28 19.01 -15.90
CA CYS A 135 -1.28 19.98 -16.98
C CYS A 135 -2.67 20.62 -17.12
N ASP A 136 -2.72 21.91 -17.45
CA ASP A 136 -3.97 22.63 -17.71
C ASP A 136 -4.77 22.09 -18.91
N THR A 137 -4.10 21.42 -19.85
CA THR A 137 -4.70 21.01 -21.13
C THR A 137 -4.84 19.49 -21.27
N CYS A 138 -4.10 18.71 -20.48
CA CYS A 138 -4.21 17.24 -20.51
C CYS A 138 -4.22 16.66 -19.11
N SER A 139 -4.84 15.49 -18.95
CA SER A 139 -4.86 14.76 -17.68
C SER A 139 -3.51 14.14 -17.28
N LEU A 140 -2.40 14.59 -17.89
CA LEU A 140 -1.06 14.13 -17.56
C LEU A 140 -0.61 14.78 -16.25
N VAL A 141 0.01 13.98 -15.38
CA VAL A 141 0.51 14.41 -14.08
C VAL A 141 2.01 14.19 -14.03
N ILE A 142 2.75 15.20 -13.60
CA ILE A 142 4.19 15.14 -13.36
C ILE A 142 4.47 15.19 -11.86
N GLU A 143 5.58 14.58 -11.45
CA GLU A 143 6.11 14.72 -10.09
C GLU A 143 7.31 15.67 -10.11
N ILE A 144 7.30 16.63 -9.20
CA ILE A 144 8.40 17.57 -9.01
C ILE A 144 9.28 17.08 -7.89
N LEU A 145 10.52 16.77 -8.23
CA LEU A 145 11.58 16.41 -7.29
C LEU A 145 12.27 17.70 -6.81
N GLN A 146 12.48 17.78 -5.50
CA GLN A 146 13.21 18.87 -4.83
C GLN A 146 14.72 18.71 -4.91
#